data_AF-A0AAV7JFW3-F1
#
_entry.id   AF-A0AAV7JFW3-F1
#
_cell.length_a   1.000
_cell.length_b   1.000
_cell.length_c   1.000
_cell.angle_alpha   90.00
_cell.angle_beta   90.00
_cell.angle_gamma   90.00
#
_symmetry.space_group_name_H-M   'P 1'
#
loop_
_entity.id
_entity.type
_entity.pdbx_description
1 polymer ?
#
loop_
_entity_poly.entity_id
_entity_poly.type
_entity_poly.pdbx_seq_one_letter_code
_entity_poly.pdbx_strand_id
1 'polypeptide(L)'
;MMLCSQTEYDFTTTKFCKEIIAKGSFGPVCNKLTCDQSAFLMDSLEIGKKKYIDLRCLLLSDVQLPGYNRLATHRSQICLTNDIFSVDREHRVGIAVSYKKLLTHTVNRILTASANEIPSASNPKKMRISDGLDGSGSHRVHKQAAHPNISTNVLFYSGLSLIKDNLNIIIDIPSTQGGTTTTGNVVRRCLIRKDDNDQDFLYWVLTVTPSEFKPHRIEIHTCLGAILRIYNSSRRVDTEELALVCSNIYQSILCAFPWANVSPTLHKLLARVPEIISMFNDGHGLENISEEGLEASNKYIRRYRDRLVRKLLFEENLKDVFV
;
A
#
# COMPACT_ATOMS: atom_id res chain seq x y z
N MET A 1 16.72 -25.61 35.79
CA MET A 1 15.32 -25.18 35.61
C MET A 1 15.34 -23.66 35.49
N MET A 2 15.58 -23.11 34.29
CA MET A 2 15.62 -21.66 34.07
C MET A 2 14.19 -21.15 34.01
N LEU A 3 13.80 -20.34 34.99
CA LEU A 3 12.59 -19.54 34.93
C LEU A 3 12.75 -18.54 33.78
N CYS A 4 12.16 -18.88 32.65
CA CYS A 4 11.99 -17.97 31.52
C CYS A 4 11.18 -16.79 32.05
N SER A 5 11.79 -15.60 32.09
CA SER A 5 11.13 -14.35 32.45
C SER A 5 9.83 -14.26 31.66
N GLN A 6 8.69 -14.23 32.36
CA GLN A 6 7.39 -13.94 31.79
C GLN A 6 7.43 -12.51 31.26
N THR A 7 7.92 -12.36 30.02
CA THR A 7 7.62 -11.18 29.22
C THR A 7 6.11 -11.11 29.13
N GLU A 8 5.54 -10.01 29.58
CA GLU A 8 4.12 -9.66 29.46
C GLU A 8 3.64 -9.93 28.04
N TYR A 9 3.14 -11.14 27.81
CA TYR A 9 2.36 -11.45 26.64
C TYR A 9 1.01 -10.84 26.92
N ASP A 10 0.85 -9.63 26.40
CA ASP A 10 -0.33 -8.79 26.56
C ASP A 10 -1.59 -9.62 26.32
N PHE A 11 -2.51 -9.60 27.29
CA PHE A 11 -3.83 -10.26 27.26
C PHE A 11 -4.58 -9.92 25.95
N THR A 12 -4.28 -8.75 25.40
CA THR A 12 -4.75 -8.25 24.11
C THR A 12 -4.36 -9.15 22.93
N THR A 13 -3.17 -9.76 22.92
CA THR A 13 -2.72 -10.66 21.84
C THR A 13 -3.51 -11.96 21.84
N THR A 14 -3.72 -12.57 23.00
CA THR A 14 -4.50 -13.81 23.13
C THR A 14 -5.96 -13.57 22.78
N LYS A 15 -6.54 -12.46 23.27
CA LYS A 15 -7.91 -12.06 22.91
C LYS A 15 -8.04 -11.83 21.41
N PHE A 16 -7.11 -11.11 20.80
CA PHE A 16 -7.10 -10.86 19.37
C PHE A 16 -6.95 -12.14 18.54
N CYS A 17 -6.08 -13.08 18.95
CA CYS A 17 -5.95 -14.38 18.29
C CYS A 17 -7.26 -15.17 18.38
N LYS A 18 -7.89 -15.20 19.55
CA LYS A 18 -9.20 -15.83 19.74
C LYS A 18 -10.27 -15.15 18.88
N GLU A 19 -10.23 -13.83 18.75
CA GLU A 19 -11.13 -13.09 17.87
C GLU A 19 -10.88 -13.39 16.39
N ILE A 20 -9.63 -13.47 15.91
CA ILE A 20 -9.33 -13.87 14.52
C ILE A 20 -9.84 -15.28 14.25
N ILE A 21 -9.59 -16.21 15.18
CA ILE A 21 -10.03 -17.60 15.07
C ILE A 21 -11.57 -17.66 15.10
N ALA A 22 -12.23 -16.90 15.97
CA ALA A 22 -13.69 -16.87 16.12
C ALA A 22 -14.42 -16.11 15.01
N LYS A 23 -13.82 -15.05 14.44
CA LYS A 23 -14.41 -14.20 13.38
C LYS A 23 -14.41 -14.85 11.99
N GLY A 24 -14.07 -16.14 11.88
CA GLY A 24 -14.65 -16.96 10.82
C GLY A 24 -13.94 -16.93 9.46
N SER A 25 -12.62 -16.76 9.39
CA SER A 25 -11.88 -17.08 8.15
C SER A 25 -11.59 -18.58 7.97
N PHE A 26 -11.92 -19.42 8.97
CA PHE A 26 -11.47 -20.82 9.03
C PHE A 26 -12.56 -21.89 9.03
N GLY A 27 -13.83 -21.51 8.84
CA GLY A 27 -14.97 -22.45 8.87
C GLY A 27 -15.37 -22.87 10.29
N PRO A 28 -16.20 -23.93 10.46
CA PRO A 28 -16.63 -24.40 11.78
C PRO A 28 -15.41 -24.71 12.65
N VAL A 29 -15.47 -24.30 13.93
CA VAL A 29 -14.34 -24.30 14.88
C VAL A 29 -13.72 -25.69 14.98
N CYS A 30 -12.69 -25.94 14.19
CA CYS A 30 -11.82 -27.09 14.35
C CYS A 30 -10.75 -26.70 15.37
N ASN A 31 -10.60 -27.48 16.44
CA ASN A 31 -9.56 -27.26 17.45
C ASN A 31 -8.15 -27.50 16.90
N LYS A 32 -7.97 -27.71 15.59
CA LYS A 32 -6.69 -27.95 14.94
C LYS A 32 -6.61 -27.17 13.64
N LEU A 33 -5.69 -26.21 13.60
CA LEU A 33 -5.45 -25.41 12.39
C LEU A 33 -4.52 -26.15 11.42
N THR A 34 -4.77 -25.99 10.13
CA THR A 34 -3.90 -26.49 9.06
C THR A 34 -2.62 -25.64 8.96
N CYS A 35 -1.66 -26.09 8.13
CA CYS A 35 -0.45 -25.30 7.88
C CYS A 35 -0.78 -23.99 7.13
N ASP A 36 -1.72 -23.99 6.20
CA ASP A 36 -2.18 -22.77 5.50
C ASP A 36 -2.80 -21.78 6.47
N GLN A 37 -3.71 -22.26 7.32
CA GLN A 37 -4.38 -21.42 8.32
C GLN A 37 -3.37 -20.84 9.32
N SER A 38 -2.37 -21.63 9.71
CA SER A 38 -1.32 -21.19 10.63
C SER A 38 -0.32 -20.23 9.97
N ALA A 39 -0.02 -20.39 8.68
CA ALA A 39 0.80 -19.46 7.93
C ALA A 39 0.10 -18.11 7.81
N PHE A 40 -1.18 -18.12 7.41
CA PHE A 40 -2.01 -16.92 7.37
C PHE A 40 -2.09 -16.22 8.73
N LEU A 41 -2.26 -16.98 9.82
CA LEU A 41 -2.26 -16.42 11.18
C LEU A 41 -0.92 -15.76 11.51
N MET A 42 0.21 -16.40 11.19
CA MET A 42 1.53 -15.80 11.41
C MET A 42 1.72 -14.48 10.68
N ASP A 43 1.33 -14.44 9.40
CA ASP A 43 1.51 -13.26 8.55
C ASP A 43 0.55 -12.13 8.97
N SER A 44 -0.69 -12.46 9.32
CA SER A 44 -1.69 -11.51 9.84
C SER A 44 -1.28 -10.88 11.18
N LEU A 45 -0.59 -11.65 12.02
CA LEU A 45 -0.07 -11.17 13.30
C LEU A 45 1.32 -10.52 13.18
N GLU A 46 1.95 -10.57 12.00
CA GLU A 46 3.32 -10.13 11.76
C GLU A 46 4.31 -10.70 12.80
N ILE A 47 4.25 -12.02 13.07
CA ILE A 47 5.09 -12.68 14.08
C ILE A 47 6.15 -13.60 13.48
N GLY A 48 7.36 -13.55 14.04
CA GLY A 48 8.45 -14.46 13.69
C GLY A 48 8.40 -15.80 14.44
N LYS A 49 9.36 -16.69 14.14
CA LYS A 49 9.48 -18.07 14.68
C LYS A 49 9.27 -18.16 16.20
N LYS A 50 10.01 -17.36 16.98
CA LYS A 50 9.98 -17.43 18.45
C LYS A 50 8.57 -17.13 18.97
N LYS A 51 7.99 -16.02 18.52
CA LYS A 51 6.64 -15.59 18.91
C LYS A 51 5.56 -16.59 18.50
N TYR A 52 5.73 -17.27 17.36
CA TYR A 52 4.82 -18.34 16.95
C TYR A 52 4.90 -19.56 17.87
N ILE A 53 6.10 -19.95 18.29
CA ILE A 53 6.29 -21.05 19.26
C ILE A 53 5.65 -20.69 20.59
N ASP A 54 5.88 -19.47 21.08
CA ASP A 54 5.27 -18.96 22.31
C ASP A 54 3.72 -18.96 22.19
N LEU A 55 3.18 -18.46 21.08
CA LEU A 55 1.74 -18.48 20.80
C LEU A 55 1.17 -19.91 20.79
N ARG A 56 1.89 -20.86 20.20
CA ARG A 56 1.50 -22.28 20.20
C ARG A 56 1.48 -22.88 21.59
N CYS A 57 2.41 -22.52 22.46
CA CYS A 57 2.39 -22.95 23.86
C CYS A 57 1.22 -22.33 24.63
N LEU A 58 0.92 -21.05 24.39
CA LEU A 58 -0.20 -20.34 25.03
C LEU A 58 -1.56 -20.88 24.62
N LEU A 59 -1.73 -21.29 23.36
CA LEU A 59 -2.99 -21.78 22.83
C LEU A 59 -3.18 -23.30 22.95
N LEU A 60 -2.24 -24.03 23.57
CA LEU A 60 -2.22 -25.49 23.55
C LEU A 60 -3.51 -26.14 24.09
N SER A 61 -4.19 -25.49 25.04
CA SER A 61 -5.48 -25.95 25.61
C SER A 61 -6.67 -25.73 24.69
N ASP A 62 -6.59 -24.72 23.81
CA ASP A 62 -7.75 -24.20 23.07
C ASP A 62 -7.67 -24.56 21.58
N VAL A 63 -6.49 -24.42 20.97
CA VAL A 63 -6.26 -24.61 19.53
C VAL A 63 -4.89 -25.25 19.29
N GLN A 64 -4.90 -26.40 18.61
CA GLN A 64 -3.72 -27.12 18.20
C GLN A 64 -3.12 -26.51 16.93
N LEU A 65 -2.04 -25.74 17.11
CA LEU A 65 -1.18 -25.26 16.02
C LEU A 65 -0.14 -26.32 15.59
N PRO A 66 0.18 -26.43 14.28
CA PRO A 66 1.26 -27.29 13.79
C PRO A 66 2.61 -26.88 14.38
N GLY A 67 3.54 -27.82 14.47
CA GLY A 67 4.91 -27.50 14.87
C GLY A 67 5.58 -26.58 13.85
N TYR A 68 6.40 -25.64 14.31
CA TYR A 68 7.02 -24.64 13.44
C TYR A 68 7.83 -25.26 12.29
N ASN A 69 8.56 -26.36 12.51
CA ASN A 69 9.34 -27.01 11.45
C ASN A 69 8.44 -27.50 10.31
N ARG A 70 7.29 -28.11 10.64
CA ARG A 70 6.30 -28.53 9.64
C ARG A 70 5.72 -27.33 8.90
N LEU A 71 5.42 -26.26 9.62
CA LEU A 71 4.92 -25.02 9.03
C LEU A 71 5.96 -24.35 8.13
N ALA A 72 7.24 -24.34 8.51
CA ALA A 72 8.32 -23.77 7.73
C ALA A 72 8.56 -24.56 6.43
N THR A 73 8.54 -25.90 6.51
CA THR A 73 8.59 -26.76 5.31
C THR A 73 7.40 -26.49 4.40
N HIS A 74 6.19 -26.42 4.96
CA HIS A 74 4.98 -26.08 4.20
C HIS A 74 5.10 -24.71 3.52
N ARG A 75 5.51 -23.67 4.26
CA ARG A 75 5.77 -22.32 3.71
C ARG A 75 6.77 -22.36 2.57
N SER A 76 7.88 -23.08 2.71
CA SER A 76 8.88 -23.19 1.63
C SER A 76 8.38 -23.88 0.36
N GLN A 77 7.30 -24.68 0.46
CA GLN A 77 6.68 -25.34 -0.70
C GLN A 77 5.64 -24.46 -1.40
N ILE A 78 5.01 -23.53 -0.68
CA ILE A 78 3.97 -22.63 -1.22
C ILE A 78 4.49 -21.22 -1.55
N CYS A 79 5.62 -20.82 -0.94
CA CYS A 79 6.31 -19.57 -1.21
C CYS A 79 7.18 -19.68 -2.47
N LEU A 80 7.70 -18.53 -2.91
CA LEU A 80 8.61 -18.46 -4.04
C LEU A 80 9.85 -19.31 -3.79
N THR A 81 10.17 -20.19 -4.73
CA THR A 81 11.33 -21.05 -4.70
C THR A 81 12.59 -20.32 -5.18
N ASN A 82 13.76 -20.77 -4.73
CA ASN A 82 15.06 -20.16 -5.07
C ASN A 82 15.39 -20.20 -6.58
N ASP A 83 14.61 -20.89 -7.41
CA ASP A 83 14.77 -20.87 -8.86
C ASP A 83 14.03 -19.69 -9.53
N ILE A 84 13.14 -19.00 -8.80
CA ILE A 84 12.40 -17.83 -9.29
C ILE A 84 13.24 -16.55 -9.14
N PHE A 85 14.06 -16.47 -8.09
CA PHE A 85 14.86 -15.28 -7.80
C PHE A 85 16.30 -15.62 -7.44
N SER A 86 17.20 -14.68 -7.68
CA SER A 86 18.61 -14.75 -7.30
C SER A 86 19.06 -13.45 -6.66
N VAL A 87 20.14 -13.50 -5.88
CA VAL A 87 20.81 -12.28 -5.43
C VAL A 87 21.71 -11.81 -6.56
N ASP A 88 21.42 -10.65 -7.12
CA ASP A 88 22.31 -9.98 -8.05
C ASP A 88 23.42 -9.29 -7.25
N ARG A 89 24.67 -9.61 -7.58
CA ARG A 89 25.87 -9.03 -6.97
C ARG A 89 26.65 -8.16 -7.96
N GLU A 90 26.38 -8.29 -9.25
CA GLU A 90 27.21 -7.73 -10.31
C GLU A 90 26.72 -6.34 -10.72
N HIS A 91 25.41 -6.14 -10.85
CA HIS A 91 24.87 -4.91 -11.42
C HIS A 91 24.26 -4.01 -10.34
N ARG A 92 23.58 -4.62 -9.37
CA ARG A 92 22.98 -3.94 -8.20
C ARG A 92 22.93 -4.94 -7.07
N VAL A 93 23.38 -4.57 -5.87
CA VAL A 93 23.20 -5.45 -4.69
C VAL A 93 21.71 -5.56 -4.39
N GLY A 94 21.07 -6.63 -4.83
CA GLY A 94 19.60 -6.74 -4.83
C GLY A 94 19.08 -8.13 -5.15
N ILE A 95 17.75 -8.24 -5.31
CA ILE A 95 17.08 -9.47 -5.74
C ILE A 95 16.67 -9.32 -7.20
N ALA A 96 17.17 -10.20 -8.06
CA ALA A 96 16.73 -10.35 -9.44
C ALA A 96 15.68 -11.46 -9.51
N VAL A 97 14.62 -11.24 -10.28
CA VAL A 97 13.48 -12.17 -10.37
C VAL A 97 13.21 -12.52 -11.83
N SER A 98 13.04 -13.81 -12.12
CA SER A 98 12.55 -14.25 -13.41
C SER A 98 11.05 -13.94 -13.52
N TYR A 99 10.73 -12.84 -14.21
CA TYR A 99 9.36 -12.36 -14.37
C TYR A 99 8.41 -13.45 -14.90
N LYS A 100 8.83 -14.22 -15.91
CA LYS A 100 8.06 -15.34 -16.45
C LYS A 100 7.74 -16.40 -15.37
N LYS A 101 8.73 -16.82 -14.58
CA LYS A 101 8.53 -17.82 -13.53
C LYS A 101 7.63 -17.29 -12.42
N LEU A 102 7.81 -16.04 -12.01
CA LEU A 102 6.96 -15.38 -11.03
C LEU A 102 5.50 -15.38 -11.50
N LEU A 103 5.24 -14.97 -12.74
CA LEU A 103 3.90 -14.97 -13.30
C LEU A 103 3.29 -16.37 -13.37
N THR A 104 4.05 -17.37 -13.84
CA THR A 104 3.59 -18.77 -13.86
C THR A 104 3.24 -19.26 -12.46
N HIS A 105 4.09 -18.98 -11.47
CA HIS A 105 3.83 -19.35 -10.09
C HIS A 105 2.55 -18.68 -9.55
N THR A 106 2.39 -17.38 -9.75
CA THR A 106 1.21 -16.62 -9.32
C THR A 106 -0.07 -17.14 -9.99
N VAL A 107 -0.06 -17.38 -11.30
CA VAL A 107 -1.20 -17.96 -12.03
C VAL A 107 -1.59 -19.32 -11.47
N ASN A 108 -0.61 -20.21 -11.25
CA ASN A 108 -0.88 -21.54 -10.70
C ASN A 108 -1.53 -21.48 -9.31
N ARG A 109 -1.07 -20.53 -8.47
CA ARG A 109 -1.67 -20.30 -7.15
C ARG A 109 -3.10 -19.78 -7.24
N ILE A 110 -3.38 -18.83 -8.13
CA ILE A 110 -4.74 -18.33 -8.36
C ILE A 110 -5.65 -19.47 -8.85
N LEU A 111 -5.20 -20.26 -9.83
CA LEU A 111 -5.98 -21.38 -10.36
C LEU A 111 -6.28 -22.44 -9.28
N THR A 112 -5.33 -22.69 -8.38
CA THR A 112 -5.52 -23.63 -7.27
C THR A 112 -6.50 -23.08 -6.23
N ALA A 113 -6.39 -21.79 -5.89
CA ALA A 113 -7.28 -21.13 -4.93
C ALA A 113 -8.72 -21.03 -5.46
N SER A 114 -8.88 -20.78 -6.76
CA SER A 114 -10.16 -20.61 -7.43
C SER A 114 -10.61 -21.87 -8.21
N ALA A 115 -10.08 -23.05 -7.86
CA ALA A 115 -10.34 -24.30 -8.59
C ALA A 115 -11.83 -24.63 -8.73
N ASN A 116 -12.65 -24.17 -7.78
CA ASN A 116 -14.11 -24.36 -7.80
C ASN A 116 -14.88 -23.21 -8.48
N GLU A 117 -14.24 -22.07 -8.70
CA GLU A 117 -14.90 -20.84 -9.17
C GLU A 117 -14.67 -20.56 -10.65
N ILE A 118 -13.56 -21.05 -11.21
CA ILE A 118 -13.23 -20.79 -12.60
C ILE A 118 -13.73 -21.95 -13.46
N PRO A 119 -14.84 -21.81 -14.21
CA PRO A 119 -15.37 -22.89 -15.01
C PRO A 119 -14.32 -23.42 -16.01
N SER A 120 -14.39 -24.72 -16.24
CA SER A 120 -13.60 -25.44 -17.25
C SER A 120 -14.04 -25.03 -18.66
N ALA A 121 -13.78 -23.78 -19.03
CA ALA A 121 -14.05 -23.28 -20.36
C ALA A 121 -12.96 -23.76 -21.33
N SER A 122 -13.37 -24.11 -22.55
CA SER A 122 -12.50 -24.53 -23.66
C SER A 122 -11.66 -23.39 -24.26
N ASN A 123 -11.95 -22.13 -23.90
CA ASN A 123 -11.29 -20.96 -24.45
C ASN A 123 -10.06 -20.55 -23.63
N PRO A 124 -8.99 -20.04 -24.28
CA PRO A 124 -7.82 -19.51 -23.59
C PRO A 124 -8.21 -18.34 -22.70
N LYS A 125 -7.90 -18.44 -21.41
CA LYS A 125 -8.13 -17.37 -20.42
C LYS A 125 -7.03 -16.32 -20.54
N LYS A 126 -7.41 -15.04 -20.53
CA LYS A 126 -6.47 -13.90 -20.55
C LYS A 126 -6.36 -13.31 -19.14
N MET A 127 -5.14 -13.05 -18.69
CA MET A 127 -4.86 -12.36 -17.44
C MET A 127 -4.31 -10.96 -17.76
N ARG A 128 -4.95 -9.92 -17.23
CA ARG A 128 -4.40 -8.56 -17.25
C ARG A 128 -3.48 -8.40 -16.05
N ILE A 129 -2.27 -7.89 -16.28
CA ILE A 129 -1.24 -7.67 -15.25
C ILE A 129 -0.93 -6.18 -15.25
N SER A 130 -0.92 -5.59 -14.06
CA SER A 130 -0.36 -4.27 -13.82
C SER A 130 0.92 -4.46 -13.00
N ASP A 131 2.00 -3.85 -13.46
CA ASP A 131 3.28 -3.81 -12.77
C ASP A 131 3.86 -2.40 -12.76
N GLY A 132 4.82 -2.18 -11.88
CA GLY A 132 5.43 -0.88 -11.65
C GLY A 132 6.64 -0.99 -10.74
N LEU A 133 7.39 0.09 -10.64
CA LEU A 133 8.55 0.22 -9.78
C LEU A 133 8.41 1.52 -8.99
N ASP A 134 8.61 1.44 -7.68
CA ASP A 134 8.61 2.58 -6.79
C ASP A 134 9.89 2.56 -5.93
N GLY A 135 10.43 3.75 -5.67
CA GLY A 135 11.62 3.97 -4.86
C GLY A 135 11.26 4.41 -3.46
N SER A 136 11.65 3.65 -2.44
CA SER A 136 11.48 4.06 -1.05
C SER A 136 12.78 4.48 -0.37
N GLY A 137 12.79 5.70 0.17
CA GLY A 137 13.90 6.22 0.98
C GLY A 137 13.79 5.85 2.47
N SER A 138 14.79 6.30 3.25
CA SER A 138 14.81 6.25 4.72
C SER A 138 14.74 4.85 5.34
N HIS A 139 15.36 3.86 4.69
CA HIS A 139 15.51 2.53 5.28
C HIS A 139 16.55 2.56 6.40
N ARG A 140 16.28 1.82 7.48
CA ARG A 140 17.22 1.69 8.60
C ARG A 140 18.48 0.95 8.13
N VAL A 141 19.64 1.55 8.38
CA VAL A 141 20.93 0.89 8.14
C VAL A 141 21.22 -0.05 9.31
N HIS A 142 21.33 -1.35 9.03
CA HIS A 142 21.78 -2.33 10.00
C HIS A 142 23.32 -2.40 9.96
N LYS A 143 23.96 -2.41 11.14
CA LYS A 143 25.40 -2.67 11.26
C LYS A 143 25.64 -4.16 10.99
N GLN A 144 25.78 -4.54 9.72
CA GLN A 144 26.04 -5.91 9.30
C GLN A 144 27.53 -6.07 8.97
N ALA A 145 28.06 -7.28 9.13
CA ALA A 145 29.44 -7.56 8.77
C ALA A 145 29.60 -7.43 7.24
N ALA A 146 30.44 -6.49 6.81
CA ALA A 146 30.81 -6.16 5.42
C ALA A 146 29.71 -5.54 4.53
N HIS A 147 29.57 -4.22 4.60
CA HIS A 147 29.54 -3.33 3.43
C HIS A 147 29.84 -1.90 3.92
N PRO A 148 30.78 -1.14 3.32
CA PRO A 148 31.08 0.22 3.75
C PRO A 148 29.84 1.10 3.57
N ASN A 149 29.58 1.89 4.61
CA ASN A 149 28.40 2.73 4.86
C ASN A 149 27.92 3.52 3.62
N ILE A 150 26.64 3.37 3.27
CA ILE A 150 25.88 4.38 2.55
C ILE A 150 24.81 4.88 3.53
N SER A 151 25.01 6.08 4.07
CA SER A 151 24.01 6.78 4.86
C SER A 151 23.67 8.10 4.19
N THR A 152 22.40 8.48 4.19
CA THR A 152 21.93 9.80 3.79
C THR A 152 21.04 10.34 4.90
N ASN A 153 21.56 11.31 5.66
CA ASN A 153 20.80 12.13 6.59
C ASN A 153 20.77 13.55 6.04
N VAL A 154 19.58 14.13 5.86
CA VAL A 154 19.42 15.58 5.68
C VAL A 154 18.17 16.02 6.45
N LEU A 155 18.30 17.14 7.16
CA LEU A 155 17.31 17.72 8.05
C LEU A 155 17.15 19.19 7.64
N PHE A 156 15.92 19.63 7.32
CA PHE A 156 15.59 21.03 7.02
C PHE A 156 14.18 21.37 7.53
N TYR A 157 14.01 22.62 7.96
CA TYR A 157 12.83 23.15 8.65
C TYR A 157 12.39 24.48 8.03
N SER A 158 11.08 24.63 7.80
CA SER A 158 10.24 25.86 7.74
C SER A 158 9.00 25.53 6.88
N GLY A 159 7.77 25.99 7.06
CA GLY A 159 7.09 26.84 8.04
C GLY A 159 5.67 27.05 7.47
N LEU A 160 4.62 26.55 8.13
CA LEU A 160 3.21 26.70 7.73
C LEU A 160 2.31 26.29 8.92
N SER A 161 2.25 27.11 9.97
CA SER A 161 1.52 26.77 11.21
C SER A 161 0.01 26.98 11.15
N LEU A 162 -0.51 27.82 10.25
CA LEU A 162 -1.91 28.29 10.29
C LEU A 162 -2.99 27.27 9.87
N ILE A 163 -2.65 26.28 9.03
CA ILE A 163 -3.62 25.25 8.59
C ILE A 163 -3.82 24.17 9.66
N LYS A 164 -2.77 23.91 10.45
CA LYS A 164 -2.77 22.92 11.52
C LYS A 164 -3.78 23.26 12.61
N ASP A 165 -3.89 24.53 12.97
CA ASP A 165 -4.65 24.99 14.13
C ASP A 165 -6.17 24.93 13.92
N ASN A 166 -6.66 25.06 12.67
CA ASN A 166 -8.09 25.08 12.36
C ASN A 166 -8.63 23.76 11.82
N LEU A 167 -7.87 23.04 10.98
CA LEU A 167 -8.35 21.84 10.28
C LEU A 167 -7.70 20.55 10.78
N ASN A 168 -6.72 20.65 11.68
CA ASN A 168 -5.87 19.52 12.07
C ASN A 168 -5.30 18.79 10.83
N ILE A 169 -4.89 19.57 9.83
CA ILE A 169 -4.24 19.12 8.59
C ILE A 169 -2.87 19.78 8.51
N ILE A 170 -1.85 18.99 8.19
CA ILE A 170 -0.49 19.49 7.98
C ILE A 170 -0.18 19.35 6.48
N ILE A 171 -0.09 20.49 5.80
CA ILE A 171 0.15 20.55 4.35
C ILE A 171 1.54 21.12 4.10
N ASP A 172 2.24 20.51 3.15
CA ASP A 172 3.50 20.99 2.56
C ASP A 172 4.66 21.22 3.54
N ILE A 173 4.67 20.51 4.67
CA ILE A 173 5.84 20.51 5.54
C ILE A 173 6.85 19.51 4.96
N PRO A 174 8.11 19.91 4.73
CA PRO A 174 9.15 18.99 4.30
C PRO A 174 9.26 17.81 5.27
N SER A 175 9.22 16.58 4.75
CA SER A 175 9.48 15.39 5.54
C SER A 175 10.99 15.16 5.63
N THR A 176 11.48 14.75 6.80
CA THR A 176 12.89 14.33 6.98
C THR A 176 13.26 13.12 6.11
N GLN A 177 12.27 12.46 5.51
CA GLN A 177 12.44 11.28 4.67
C GLN A 177 12.38 11.59 3.16
N GLY A 178 12.36 12.87 2.78
CA GLY A 178 12.09 13.33 1.42
C GLY A 178 10.59 13.52 1.17
N GLY A 179 10.23 14.42 0.25
CA GLY A 179 8.85 14.79 -0.04
C GLY A 179 8.24 15.74 1.01
N THR A 180 6.91 15.80 1.04
CA THR A 180 6.14 16.70 1.92
C THR A 180 5.10 15.93 2.72
N THR A 181 4.57 16.53 3.79
CA THR A 181 3.50 15.92 4.61
C THR A 181 2.16 15.79 3.88
N THR A 182 2.06 16.31 2.64
CA THR A 182 0.88 16.22 1.79
C THR A 182 0.73 14.81 1.20
N THR A 183 0.28 13.88 2.04
CA THR A 183 -0.03 12.49 1.63
C THR A 183 -1.37 12.41 0.89
N GLY A 184 -1.64 11.29 0.21
CA GLY A 184 -2.94 11.03 -0.41
C GLY A 184 -4.12 11.17 0.58
N ASN A 185 -3.92 10.83 1.86
CA ASN A 185 -4.94 11.03 2.89
C ASN A 185 -5.21 12.51 3.19
N VAL A 186 -4.19 13.36 3.19
CA VAL A 186 -4.34 14.81 3.34
C VAL A 186 -5.10 15.37 2.14
N VAL A 187 -4.75 14.98 0.92
CA VAL A 187 -5.43 15.40 -0.31
C VAL A 187 -6.90 14.97 -0.30
N ARG A 188 -7.21 13.73 0.11
CA ARG A 188 -8.61 13.26 0.26
C ARG A 188 -9.39 14.13 1.23
N ARG A 189 -8.81 14.52 2.36
CA ARG A 189 -9.46 15.45 3.31
C ARG A 189 -9.68 16.84 2.73
N CYS A 190 -8.79 17.30 1.84
CA CYS A 190 -8.92 18.61 1.20
C CYS A 190 -9.98 18.61 0.11
N LEU A 191 -10.08 17.54 -0.71
CA LEU A 191 -10.89 17.52 -1.94
C LEU A 191 -12.18 16.71 -1.84
N ILE A 192 -12.32 15.85 -0.84
CA ILE A 192 -13.49 14.99 -0.64
C ILE A 192 -14.20 15.43 0.64
N ARG A 193 -15.32 16.11 0.47
CA ARG A 193 -16.25 16.42 1.55
C ARG A 193 -16.79 15.11 2.13
N LYS A 194 -16.47 14.82 3.38
CA LYS A 194 -16.89 13.58 4.04
C LYS A 194 -18.26 13.71 4.69
N ASP A 195 -18.58 14.86 5.28
CA ASP A 195 -19.84 15.11 5.98
C ASP A 195 -20.20 16.61 5.98
N ASP A 196 -21.44 16.94 6.33
CA ASP A 196 -21.93 18.33 6.46
C ASP A 196 -21.39 19.09 7.69
N ASN A 197 -20.76 18.38 8.63
CA ASN A 197 -20.25 18.93 9.90
C ASN A 197 -18.73 19.16 9.94
N ASP A 198 -17.97 18.70 8.95
CA ASP A 198 -16.54 19.01 8.85
C ASP A 198 -16.40 20.46 8.36
N GLN A 199 -15.57 21.28 9.03
CA GLN A 199 -15.16 22.56 8.45
C GLN A 199 -14.46 22.24 7.13
N ASP A 200 -15.19 22.46 6.03
CA ASP A 200 -14.73 22.11 4.70
C ASP A 200 -13.43 22.88 4.43
N PHE A 201 -12.39 22.17 4.02
CA PHE A 201 -11.13 22.79 3.61
C PHE A 201 -11.38 23.92 2.61
N LEU A 202 -12.36 23.73 1.72
CA LEU A 202 -12.80 24.77 0.80
C LEU A 202 -13.33 26.00 1.53
N TYR A 203 -14.16 25.85 2.57
CA TYR A 203 -14.67 26.98 3.35
C TYR A 203 -13.52 27.81 3.93
N TRP A 204 -12.55 27.15 4.57
CA TRP A 204 -11.38 27.84 5.11
C TRP A 204 -10.59 28.57 4.02
N VAL A 205 -10.32 27.92 2.89
CA VAL A 205 -9.66 28.55 1.74
C VAL A 205 -10.43 29.78 1.25
N LEU A 206 -11.76 29.73 1.24
CA LEU A 206 -12.60 30.86 0.83
C LEU A 206 -12.59 32.03 1.82
N THR A 207 -12.21 31.83 3.08
CA THR A 207 -12.05 32.93 4.05
C THR A 207 -10.87 33.83 3.71
N VAL A 208 -9.81 33.26 3.14
CA VAL A 208 -8.58 33.97 2.75
C VAL A 208 -8.51 34.29 1.25
N THR A 209 -9.45 33.78 0.46
CA THR A 209 -9.54 34.06 -1.00
C THR A 209 -10.23 35.41 -1.24
N PRO A 210 -9.65 36.33 -2.04
CA PRO A 210 -10.33 37.57 -2.44
C PRO A 210 -11.68 37.30 -3.11
N SER A 211 -12.67 38.18 -2.87
CA SER A 211 -14.07 38.00 -3.29
C SER A 211 -14.25 37.65 -4.76
N GLU A 212 -13.48 38.29 -5.62
CA GLU A 212 -13.48 38.13 -7.07
C GLU A 212 -13.04 36.73 -7.53
N PHE A 213 -12.20 36.04 -6.75
CA PHE A 213 -11.71 34.69 -7.08
C PHE A 213 -12.54 33.58 -6.42
N LYS A 214 -13.44 33.89 -5.48
CA LYS A 214 -14.23 32.88 -4.75
C LYS A 214 -15.06 31.99 -5.69
N PRO A 215 -15.80 32.52 -6.68
CA PRO A 215 -16.61 31.69 -7.57
C PRO A 215 -15.76 30.69 -8.36
N HIS A 216 -14.65 31.16 -8.95
CA HIS A 216 -13.70 30.32 -9.66
C HIS A 216 -13.06 29.26 -8.76
N ARG A 217 -12.75 29.63 -7.50
CA ARG A 217 -12.18 28.69 -6.54
C ARG A 217 -13.14 27.57 -6.18
N ILE A 218 -14.43 27.89 -5.97
CA ILE A 218 -15.47 26.90 -5.70
C ILE A 218 -15.62 25.94 -6.88
N GLU A 219 -15.72 26.49 -8.09
CA GLU A 219 -15.85 25.72 -9.33
C GLU A 219 -14.68 24.76 -9.51
N ILE A 220 -13.45 25.29 -9.53
CA ILE A 220 -12.21 24.50 -9.71
C ILE A 220 -12.11 23.41 -8.64
N HIS A 221 -12.34 23.74 -7.37
CA HIS A 221 -12.23 22.77 -6.28
C HIS A 221 -13.26 21.64 -6.41
N THR A 222 -14.50 22.00 -6.71
CA THR A 222 -15.61 21.04 -6.85
C THR A 222 -15.37 20.11 -8.03
N CYS A 223 -15.02 20.66 -9.19
CA CYS A 223 -14.77 19.87 -10.40
C CYS A 223 -13.52 19.02 -10.27
N LEU A 224 -12.42 19.50 -9.69
CA LEU A 224 -11.24 18.66 -9.42
C LEU A 224 -11.57 17.52 -8.46
N GLY A 225 -12.34 17.79 -7.41
CA GLY A 225 -12.82 16.75 -6.49
C GLY A 225 -13.71 15.71 -7.18
N ALA A 226 -14.52 16.10 -8.17
CA ALA A 226 -15.33 15.19 -8.97
C ALA A 226 -14.47 14.38 -9.95
N ILE A 227 -13.57 15.04 -10.71
CA ILE A 227 -12.64 14.40 -11.65
C ILE A 227 -11.80 13.34 -10.94
N LEU A 228 -11.23 13.65 -9.77
CA LEU A 228 -10.43 12.68 -9.02
C LEU A 228 -11.26 11.52 -8.46
N ARG A 229 -12.54 11.72 -8.15
CA ARG A 229 -13.45 10.62 -7.77
C ARG A 229 -13.78 9.73 -8.96
N ILE A 230 -14.03 10.32 -10.13
CA ILE A 230 -14.25 9.58 -11.38
C ILE A 230 -13.00 8.77 -11.73
N TYR A 231 -11.83 9.43 -11.68
CA TYR A 231 -10.52 8.82 -11.94
C TYR A 231 -10.25 7.62 -11.03
N ASN A 232 -10.60 7.72 -9.75
CA ASN A 232 -10.41 6.64 -8.76
C ASN A 232 -11.62 5.69 -8.64
N SER A 233 -12.56 5.69 -9.59
CA SER A 233 -13.72 4.78 -9.56
C SER A 233 -13.53 3.59 -10.49
N SER A 234 -14.24 2.49 -10.26
CA SER A 234 -14.37 1.36 -11.20
C SER A 234 -15.57 1.48 -12.13
N ARG A 235 -16.27 2.62 -12.12
CA ARG A 235 -17.49 2.82 -12.91
C ARG A 235 -17.15 3.21 -14.34
N ARG A 236 -18.07 2.89 -15.25
CA ARG A 236 -18.02 3.42 -16.62
C ARG A 236 -18.24 4.93 -16.60
N VAL A 237 -17.47 5.63 -17.42
CA VAL A 237 -17.40 7.08 -17.47
C VAL A 237 -17.76 7.54 -18.88
N ASP A 238 -18.56 8.60 -18.97
CA ASP A 238 -18.72 9.33 -20.24
C ASP A 238 -17.46 10.18 -20.46
N THR A 239 -16.62 9.72 -21.38
CA THR A 239 -15.32 10.34 -21.63
C THR A 239 -15.43 11.63 -22.42
N GLU A 240 -16.50 11.84 -23.17
CA GLU A 240 -16.74 13.09 -23.91
C GLU A 240 -17.16 14.20 -22.95
N GLU A 241 -18.09 13.89 -22.04
CA GLU A 241 -18.51 14.82 -20.99
C GLU A 241 -17.34 15.16 -20.05
N LEU A 242 -16.54 14.14 -19.65
CA LEU A 242 -15.35 14.37 -18.84
C LEU A 242 -14.33 15.28 -19.54
N ALA A 243 -14.12 15.11 -20.85
CA ALA A 243 -13.20 15.94 -21.63
C ALA A 243 -13.67 17.41 -21.67
N LEU A 244 -14.97 17.64 -21.80
CA LEU A 244 -15.56 18.97 -21.75
C LEU A 244 -15.33 19.62 -20.38
N VAL A 245 -15.64 18.89 -19.30
CA VAL A 245 -15.42 19.38 -17.92
C VAL A 245 -13.95 19.72 -17.68
N CYS A 246 -13.03 18.83 -18.07
CA CYS A 246 -11.59 19.09 -17.91
C CYS A 246 -11.12 20.31 -18.70
N SER A 247 -11.60 20.49 -19.92
CA SER A 247 -11.23 21.63 -20.79
C SER A 247 -11.75 22.95 -20.22
N ASN A 248 -13.01 22.96 -19.76
CA ASN A 248 -13.62 24.13 -19.14
C ASN A 248 -12.86 24.54 -17.87
N ILE A 249 -12.52 23.58 -17.01
CA ILE A 249 -11.72 23.86 -15.80
C ILE A 249 -10.32 24.36 -16.13
N TYR A 250 -9.66 23.78 -17.13
CA TYR A 250 -8.35 24.24 -17.57
C TYR A 250 -8.40 25.69 -18.03
N GLN A 251 -9.42 26.06 -18.81
CA GLN A 251 -9.65 27.44 -19.25
C GLN A 251 -9.98 28.37 -18.07
N SER A 252 -10.85 27.96 -17.15
CA SER A 252 -11.18 28.73 -15.94
C SER A 252 -9.93 29.03 -15.09
N ILE A 253 -9.01 28.07 -14.96
CA ILE A 253 -7.73 28.29 -14.26
C ILE A 253 -6.89 29.37 -14.96
N LEU A 254 -6.71 29.27 -16.28
CA LEU A 254 -5.89 30.21 -17.04
C LEU A 254 -6.47 31.63 -17.07
N CYS A 255 -7.79 31.75 -17.18
CA CYS A 255 -8.47 33.04 -17.20
C CYS A 255 -8.49 33.72 -15.82
N ALA A 256 -8.79 32.96 -14.76
CA ALA A 256 -8.89 33.52 -13.41
C ALA A 256 -7.53 33.72 -12.75
N PHE A 257 -6.54 32.88 -13.07
CA PHE A 257 -5.22 32.90 -12.45
C PHE A 257 -4.10 32.90 -13.49
N PRO A 258 -4.02 33.91 -14.37
CA PRO A 258 -3.03 33.96 -15.47
C PRO A 258 -1.57 34.03 -14.96
N TRP A 259 -1.39 34.45 -13.71
CA TRP A 259 -0.10 34.50 -13.03
C TRP A 259 0.33 33.14 -12.44
N ALA A 260 -0.59 32.18 -12.32
CA ALA A 260 -0.32 30.89 -11.71
C ALA A 260 0.13 29.87 -12.77
N ASN A 261 1.26 29.22 -12.52
CA ASN A 261 1.71 28.12 -13.36
C ASN A 261 0.89 26.86 -13.07
N VAL A 262 0.34 26.23 -14.12
CA VAL A 262 -0.29 24.92 -14.01
C VAL A 262 0.79 23.86 -13.83
N SER A 263 0.72 23.08 -12.75
CA SER A 263 1.69 22.03 -12.50
C SER A 263 1.64 20.95 -13.59
N PRO A 264 2.77 20.30 -13.94
CA PRO A 264 2.76 19.22 -14.94
C PRO A 264 1.75 18.11 -14.64
N THR A 265 1.55 17.78 -13.35
CA THR A 265 0.57 16.79 -12.92
C THR A 265 -0.86 17.24 -13.19
N LEU A 266 -1.21 18.48 -12.84
CA LEU A 266 -2.55 19.02 -13.09
C LEU A 266 -2.83 19.15 -14.58
N HIS A 267 -1.84 19.59 -15.37
CA HIS A 267 -1.93 19.65 -16.82
C HIS A 267 -2.18 18.26 -17.41
N LYS A 268 -1.39 17.24 -17.02
CA LYS A 268 -1.60 15.85 -17.47
C LYS A 268 -2.97 15.32 -17.06
N LEU A 269 -3.42 15.60 -15.83
CA LEU A 269 -4.73 15.19 -15.34
C LEU A 269 -5.83 15.75 -16.25
N LEU A 270 -5.88 17.06 -16.44
CA LEU A 270 -6.94 17.71 -17.21
C LEU A 270 -6.85 17.39 -18.71
N ALA A 271 -5.65 17.28 -19.27
CA ALA A 271 -5.48 17.04 -20.71
C ALA A 271 -5.65 15.57 -21.13
N ARG A 272 -5.28 14.61 -20.27
CA ARG A 272 -5.11 13.20 -20.69
C ARG A 272 -6.02 12.20 -20.02
N VAL A 273 -6.64 12.52 -18.88
CA VAL A 273 -7.52 11.56 -18.19
C VAL A 273 -8.65 11.02 -19.07
N PRO A 274 -9.38 11.83 -19.85
CA PRO A 274 -10.44 11.31 -20.71
C PRO A 274 -9.92 10.28 -21.74
N GLU A 275 -8.77 10.58 -22.35
CA GLU A 275 -8.08 9.70 -23.32
C GLU A 275 -7.59 8.42 -22.64
N ILE A 276 -7.01 8.51 -21.44
CA ILE A 276 -6.52 7.36 -20.69
C ILE A 276 -7.68 6.42 -20.33
N ILE A 277 -8.78 6.98 -19.82
CA ILE A 277 -9.97 6.20 -19.44
C ILE A 277 -10.59 5.53 -20.67
N SER A 278 -10.75 6.26 -21.78
CA SER A 278 -11.38 5.71 -22.99
C SER A 278 -10.53 4.62 -23.62
N MET A 279 -9.23 4.85 -23.78
CA MET A 279 -8.34 3.98 -24.56
C MET A 279 -7.74 2.83 -23.75
N PHE A 280 -7.36 3.06 -22.50
CA PHE A 280 -6.56 2.09 -21.74
C PHE A 280 -7.37 1.28 -20.73
N ASN A 281 -8.58 1.74 -20.39
CA ASN A 281 -9.40 1.08 -19.39
C ASN A 281 -10.85 0.86 -19.82
N ASP A 282 -11.08 0.71 -21.13
CA ASP A 282 -12.38 0.37 -21.71
C ASP A 282 -13.51 1.31 -21.24
N GLY A 283 -13.21 2.59 -21.04
CA GLY A 283 -14.15 3.61 -20.57
C GLY A 283 -14.46 3.54 -19.08
N HIS A 284 -13.70 2.81 -18.27
CA HIS A 284 -13.87 2.75 -16.81
C HIS A 284 -12.81 3.60 -16.10
N GLY A 285 -13.15 4.16 -14.94
CA GLY A 285 -12.15 4.83 -14.11
C GLY A 285 -11.02 3.88 -13.67
N LEU A 286 -9.87 4.43 -13.27
CA LEU A 286 -8.61 3.70 -13.16
C LEU A 286 -8.41 2.97 -11.83
N GLU A 287 -9.37 2.95 -10.90
CA GLU A 287 -9.24 2.45 -9.51
C GLU A 287 -8.17 1.35 -9.28
N ASN A 288 -8.23 0.27 -10.08
CA ASN A 288 -7.37 -0.91 -9.95
C ASN A 288 -5.95 -0.76 -10.53
N ILE A 289 -5.63 0.37 -11.16
CA ILE A 289 -4.36 0.73 -11.78
C ILE A 289 -3.80 1.93 -11.02
N SER A 290 -3.36 1.67 -9.79
CA SER A 290 -2.85 2.69 -8.87
C SER A 290 -1.52 2.26 -8.25
N GLU A 291 -0.63 3.22 -8.09
CA GLU A 291 0.65 3.06 -7.39
C GLU A 291 0.47 2.91 -5.87
N GLU A 292 -0.71 3.26 -5.31
CA GLU A 292 -0.95 3.21 -3.86
C GLU A 292 -0.69 1.83 -3.25
N GLY A 293 -0.99 0.75 -3.99
CA GLY A 293 -0.69 -0.61 -3.55
C GLY A 293 0.81 -0.90 -3.47
N LEU A 294 1.58 -0.33 -4.40
CA LEU A 294 3.04 -0.46 -4.44
C LEU A 294 3.68 0.37 -3.31
N GLU A 295 3.20 1.60 -3.09
CA GLU A 295 3.65 2.45 -1.99
C GLU A 295 3.34 1.83 -0.62
N ALA A 296 2.13 1.25 -0.46
CA ALA A 296 1.75 0.53 0.75
C ALA A 296 2.66 -0.68 1.00
N SER A 297 3.12 -1.34 -0.07
CA SER A 297 4.07 -2.46 0.02
C SER A 297 5.41 -2.04 0.62
N ASN A 298 5.89 -0.82 0.39
CA ASN A 298 7.10 -0.30 1.04
C ASN A 298 6.99 -0.29 2.58
N LYS A 299 5.78 -0.05 3.11
CA LYS A 299 5.54 -0.08 4.56
C LYS A 299 5.68 -1.51 5.12
N TYR A 300 5.31 -2.53 4.36
CA TYR A 300 5.52 -3.93 4.74
C TYR A 300 6.99 -4.31 4.64
N ILE A 301 7.67 -3.94 3.54
CA ILE A 301 9.11 -4.17 3.36
C ILE A 301 9.90 -3.63 4.55
N ARG A 302 9.68 -2.37 4.96
CA ARG A 302 10.35 -1.76 6.13
C ARG A 302 10.07 -2.56 7.41
N ARG A 303 8.82 -2.93 7.65
CA ARG A 303 8.41 -3.71 8.85
C ARG A 303 9.06 -5.09 8.88
N TYR A 304 9.05 -5.81 7.75
CA TYR A 304 9.65 -7.13 7.64
C TYR A 304 11.15 -7.07 7.86
N ARG A 305 11.84 -6.11 7.24
CA ARG A 305 13.27 -5.84 7.45
C ARG A 305 13.63 -5.60 8.92
N ASP A 306 12.78 -4.89 9.64
CA ASP A 306 13.04 -4.59 11.04
C ASP A 306 12.72 -5.75 11.99
N ARG A 307 11.71 -6.58 11.68
CA ARG A 307 11.12 -7.51 12.67
C ARG A 307 11.26 -8.99 12.35
N LEU A 308 11.18 -9.37 11.08
CA LEU A 308 10.95 -10.76 10.67
C LEU A 308 12.16 -11.43 10.05
N VAL A 309 13.17 -10.64 9.67
CA VAL A 309 14.34 -11.15 8.93
C VAL A 309 15.57 -11.35 9.81
N ARG A 310 16.47 -12.22 9.33
CA ARG A 310 17.82 -12.33 9.86
C ARG A 310 18.60 -11.05 9.58
N LYS A 311 19.40 -10.63 10.57
CA LYS A 311 20.20 -9.39 10.52
C LYS A 311 21.70 -9.64 10.44
N LEU A 312 22.12 -10.90 10.35
CA LEU A 312 23.54 -11.28 10.31
C LEU A 312 24.19 -10.86 9.00
N LEU A 313 23.58 -11.24 7.88
CA LEU A 313 24.08 -10.98 6.53
C LEU A 313 23.05 -10.18 5.73
N PHE A 314 23.52 -9.26 4.89
CA PHE A 314 22.66 -8.43 4.04
C PHE A 314 21.86 -9.28 3.04
N GLU A 315 22.47 -10.31 2.46
CA GLU A 315 21.79 -11.17 1.50
C GLU A 315 20.69 -12.01 2.14
N GLU A 316 20.94 -12.56 3.33
CA GLU A 316 19.90 -13.27 4.08
C GLU A 316 18.77 -12.33 4.46
N ASN A 317 19.09 -11.07 4.81
CA ASN A 317 18.10 -10.03 5.05
C ASN A 317 17.21 -9.81 3.83
N LEU A 318 17.80 -9.61 2.64
CA LEU A 318 17.04 -9.41 1.41
C LEU A 318 16.19 -10.63 1.04
N LYS A 319 16.74 -11.84 1.15
CA LYS A 319 16.02 -13.08 0.87
C LYS A 319 14.82 -13.25 1.80
N ASP A 320 15.01 -13.00 3.10
CA ASP A 320 13.94 -13.12 4.10
C ASP A 320 12.84 -12.05 3.93
N VAL A 321 13.13 -10.90 3.30
CA VAL A 321 12.09 -9.89 2.98
C VAL A 321 11.26 -10.32 1.78
N PHE A 322 11.92 -10.93 0.79
CA PHE A 322 11.30 -11.28 -0.49
C PHE A 322 10.41 -12.52 -0.40
N VAL A 323 10.74 -13.47 0.48
CA VAL A 323 10.05 -14.76 0.68
C VAL A 323 8.95 -14.66 1.74
#